data_AF-A0A162Q306-F1
#
_entry.id   AF-A0A162Q306-F1
#
_cell.length_a   1.000
_cell.length_b   1.000
_cell.length_c   1.000
_cell.angle_alpha   90.00
_cell.angle_beta   90.00
_cell.angle_gamma   90.00
#
_symmetry.space_group_name_H-M   'P 1'
#
loop_
_entity.id
_entity.type
_entity.pdbx_description
1 polymer ?
#
loop_
_entity_poly.entity_id
_entity_poly.type
_entity_poly.pdbx_seq_one_letter_code
_entity_poly.pdbx_strand_id
1 'polypeptide(L)'
;MSSSSSPAPVSKFRELSLGKRMPPTTRSQAQRQSLGDVASDYDDNDDNSSSGPETDSDSSLIDDDDSSVVRSPSRLTYRVDKLSADARLRVCEAFRDPPRLYLQYCRLRDDVYAFQMTELVPRSIRIGSPGSPFATPRCSCREQQQKNGPPCKHLLWFLDQLVKQTLYDHDPTSPLTMTPDGYPEEIGDPFTDISDFHLDVVADGLRCDVVTPDSEDSDEDEEHPNPHRVQEAREMLSAVAASSPEEHRPDLFSDPPNIGKKPVKRHDLEGTIFRMLLDNHEFFHYFLSQMRSTDPVNDPFRKLSQRVDRVLRELDAWAFSSSTSAPGDSAPGDSAPGDSAPGDSAQRPPDVAWAARHITGVVGLIRTAIFKRDRPLEPQERTSAARALVHILAAVVERNRDFVSPRATTTTATSRRDRNLYLRLVGDRDEDFVLGVLNLLPPDAAAQFLHSLEDILDQLGINGAPASYVEKFRSLISRLRRASGSGGVSSSAGAGSKRQGQSQGLDRGSKRMK
;
A
#
# COMPACT_ATOMS: atom_id res chain seq x y z
N MET A 1 -62.98 -39.10 -32.93
CA MET A 1 -62.62 -38.41 -31.67
C MET A 1 -61.27 -37.77 -31.92
N SER A 2 -61.26 -36.60 -32.58
CA SER A 2 -60.96 -35.30 -31.96
C SER A 2 -59.55 -35.31 -31.33
N SER A 3 -58.51 -34.63 -31.84
CA SER A 3 -58.48 -33.30 -32.46
C SER A 3 -57.18 -33.06 -33.27
N SER A 4 -57.34 -32.40 -34.41
CA SER A 4 -56.48 -31.41 -35.11
C SER A 4 -54.94 -31.56 -35.25
N SER A 5 -54.54 -31.45 -36.52
CA SER A 5 -53.22 -31.45 -37.15
C SER A 5 -52.57 -30.06 -37.35
N SER A 6 -51.23 -30.00 -37.18
CA SER A 6 -50.19 -29.22 -37.94
C SER A 6 -50.16 -27.66 -37.89
N PRO A 7 -49.09 -26.95 -38.36
CA PRO A 7 -47.62 -27.09 -38.27
C PRO A 7 -46.91 -25.79 -37.76
N ALA A 8 -45.59 -25.79 -37.58
CA ALA A 8 -44.77 -24.55 -37.42
C ALA A 8 -44.53 -23.86 -38.79
N PRO A 9 -44.45 -22.52 -38.87
CA PRO A 9 -43.17 -21.93 -39.33
C PRO A 9 -42.85 -20.48 -38.90
N VAL A 10 -41.55 -20.22 -38.89
CA VAL A 10 -40.82 -18.94 -39.03
C VAL A 10 -41.38 -18.05 -40.17
N SER A 11 -42.00 -16.91 -39.85
CA SER A 11 -42.37 -15.91 -40.87
C SER A 11 -42.66 -14.49 -40.36
N LYS A 12 -41.91 -13.92 -39.39
CA LYS A 12 -42.13 -12.52 -38.95
C LYS A 12 -40.91 -11.66 -38.57
N PHE A 13 -39.67 -12.01 -38.97
CA PHE A 13 -38.49 -11.17 -38.71
C PHE A 13 -37.80 -10.64 -39.98
N ARG A 14 -38.59 -10.30 -41.01
CA ARG A 14 -38.05 -9.81 -42.28
C ARG A 14 -38.72 -8.51 -42.74
N GLU A 15 -38.85 -7.53 -41.85
CA GLU A 15 -39.40 -6.23 -42.23
C GLU A 15 -39.07 -5.12 -41.21
N LEU A 16 -37.80 -4.73 -41.10
CA LEU A 16 -37.42 -3.39 -40.63
C LEU A 16 -36.17 -2.92 -41.38
N SER A 17 -36.41 -2.17 -42.44
CA SER A 17 -35.40 -1.57 -43.32
C SER A 17 -34.71 -0.37 -42.67
N LEU A 18 -33.38 -0.35 -42.73
CA LEU A 18 -32.51 0.76 -42.35
C LEU A 18 -32.72 1.96 -43.30
N GLY A 19 -33.33 3.03 -42.78
CA GLY A 19 -33.54 4.30 -43.47
C GLY A 19 -32.94 5.49 -42.72
N LYS A 20 -31.78 5.96 -43.20
CA LYS A 20 -31.20 7.33 -43.18
C LYS A 20 -31.56 8.35 -42.07
N ARG A 21 -30.46 8.90 -41.52
CA ARG A 21 -30.24 10.25 -40.93
C ARG A 21 -30.80 10.49 -39.52
N MET A 22 -29.96 10.29 -38.50
CA MET A 22 -30.04 11.06 -37.25
C MET A 22 -29.00 12.20 -37.28
N PRO A 23 -29.38 13.44 -36.95
CA PRO A 23 -28.44 14.55 -36.79
C PRO A 23 -27.68 14.45 -35.45
N PRO A 24 -26.47 15.03 -35.33
CA PRO A 24 -25.68 14.93 -34.10
C PRO A 24 -26.24 15.89 -33.04
N THR A 25 -26.73 15.36 -31.93
CA THR A 25 -27.07 16.14 -30.73
C THR A 25 -25.83 16.35 -29.87
N THR A 26 -25.35 17.58 -29.83
CA THR A 26 -24.31 18.04 -28.91
C THR A 26 -24.88 18.23 -27.49
N ARG A 27 -24.09 17.83 -26.49
CA ARG A 27 -24.44 17.69 -25.05
C ARG A 27 -24.67 19.01 -24.29
N SER A 28 -24.93 20.12 -24.97
CA SER A 28 -24.95 21.46 -24.37
C SER A 28 -26.36 22.06 -24.15
N GLN A 29 -27.44 21.32 -24.36
CA GLN A 29 -28.83 21.83 -24.19
C GLN A 29 -29.72 21.10 -23.16
N ALA A 30 -29.22 20.04 -22.50
CA ALA A 30 -30.05 19.28 -21.54
C ALA A 30 -30.07 19.83 -20.09
N GLN A 31 -29.45 20.99 -19.82
CA GLN A 31 -29.27 21.49 -18.45
C GLN A 31 -29.91 22.86 -18.18
N ARG A 32 -30.85 23.31 -19.01
CA ARG A 32 -31.51 24.63 -18.85
C ARG A 32 -33.04 24.62 -18.84
N GLN A 33 -33.69 23.47 -18.73
CA GLN A 33 -35.15 23.37 -18.67
C GLN A 33 -35.59 22.35 -17.63
N SER A 34 -35.46 22.70 -16.35
CA SER A 34 -36.29 22.12 -15.27
C SER A 34 -36.24 23.03 -14.03
N LEU A 35 -36.76 24.24 -14.20
CA LEU A 35 -37.19 25.12 -13.12
C LEU A 35 -38.51 25.76 -13.61
N GLY A 36 -39.62 25.44 -12.95
CA GLY A 36 -40.94 26.01 -13.24
C GLY A 36 -42.12 25.12 -12.89
N ASP A 37 -42.48 25.11 -11.60
CA ASP A 37 -43.82 25.42 -11.06
C ASP A 37 -45.06 24.61 -11.50
N VAL A 38 -45.68 23.84 -10.57
CA VAL A 38 -47.15 23.76 -10.34
C VAL A 38 -47.43 23.31 -8.89
N ALA A 39 -48.37 24.02 -8.22
CA ALA A 39 -48.80 23.89 -6.83
C ALA A 39 -49.98 22.93 -6.56
N SER A 40 -50.06 22.52 -5.28
CA SER A 40 -51.22 22.24 -4.39
C SER A 40 -52.26 21.14 -4.71
N ASP A 41 -52.46 20.15 -3.80
CA ASP A 41 -53.48 20.21 -2.71
C ASP A 41 -53.69 18.88 -1.92
N TYR A 42 -53.79 19.01 -0.57
CA TYR A 42 -54.43 18.18 0.52
C TYR A 42 -54.07 16.67 0.69
N ASP A 43 -53.95 16.04 1.88
CA ASP A 43 -54.18 16.38 3.31
C ASP A 43 -53.53 15.32 4.26
N ASP A 44 -53.04 15.80 5.41
CA ASP A 44 -53.05 15.30 6.81
C ASP A 44 -52.31 14.06 7.41
N ASN A 45 -51.53 14.38 8.46
CA ASN A 45 -51.20 13.71 9.75
C ASN A 45 -50.28 12.45 9.73
N ASP A 46 -49.22 12.31 10.54
CA ASP A 46 -48.98 12.74 11.93
C ASP A 46 -47.46 12.82 12.31
N ASP A 47 -47.19 13.59 13.36
CA ASP A 47 -45.90 14.04 13.92
C ASP A 47 -44.96 12.97 14.54
N ASN A 48 -43.63 13.20 14.44
CA ASN A 48 -42.81 13.57 15.62
C ASN A 48 -41.42 14.09 15.20
N SER A 49 -41.18 15.38 15.45
CA SER A 49 -39.93 16.11 15.21
C SER A 49 -38.90 15.92 16.33
N SER A 50 -37.62 15.79 15.96
CA SER A 50 -36.51 16.30 16.76
C SER A 50 -35.51 16.99 15.84
N SER A 51 -35.48 18.32 15.94
CA SER A 51 -34.75 19.25 15.09
C SER A 51 -33.30 19.41 15.56
N GLY A 52 -32.34 19.23 14.65
CA GLY A 52 -30.99 19.80 14.73
C GLY A 52 -30.76 20.68 13.50
N PRO A 53 -30.16 21.87 13.61
CA PRO A 53 -30.22 22.86 12.55
C PRO A 53 -29.33 22.47 11.36
N GLU A 54 -29.99 22.26 10.22
CA GLU A 54 -29.41 22.33 8.89
C GLU A 54 -28.75 23.71 8.73
N THR A 55 -27.43 23.74 8.62
CA THR A 55 -26.72 24.97 8.25
C THR A 55 -26.51 24.90 6.75
N ASP A 56 -27.46 25.47 6.01
CA ASP A 56 -27.28 25.87 4.61
C ASP A 56 -26.17 26.92 4.56
N SER A 57 -24.92 26.48 4.46
CA SER A 57 -23.84 27.36 4.02
C SER A 57 -23.83 27.39 2.51
N ASP A 58 -24.60 28.37 2.05
CA ASP A 58 -24.49 29.05 0.78
C ASP A 58 -23.05 29.13 0.26
N SER A 59 -22.96 28.94 -1.05
CA SER A 59 -21.82 29.12 -1.91
C SER A 59 -20.85 30.25 -1.52
N SER A 60 -19.66 29.88 -1.02
CA SER A 60 -18.50 30.77 -1.07
C SER A 60 -17.92 30.76 -2.50
N LEU A 61 -18.62 31.44 -3.40
CA LEU A 61 -17.99 32.04 -4.56
C LEU A 61 -17.00 33.08 -4.05
N ILE A 62 -15.73 32.88 -4.40
CA ILE A 62 -14.62 33.85 -4.36
C ILE A 62 -14.35 34.54 -3.02
N ASP A 63 -13.57 33.89 -2.16
CA ASP A 63 -12.63 34.60 -1.30
C ASP A 63 -11.24 33.98 -1.46
N ASP A 64 -10.24 34.86 -1.54
CA ASP A 64 -8.81 34.65 -1.82
C ASP A 64 -8.20 33.32 -1.33
N ASP A 65 -7.31 32.72 -2.14
CA ASP A 65 -5.91 32.67 -1.69
C ASP A 65 -4.97 32.32 -2.84
N ASP A 66 -3.90 33.09 -2.93
CA ASP A 66 -2.68 32.80 -3.66
C ASP A 66 -1.96 31.65 -2.93
N SER A 67 -2.66 30.54 -2.67
CA SER A 67 -2.18 29.49 -1.78
C SER A 67 -0.93 28.91 -2.40
N SER A 68 0.18 29.21 -1.74
CA SER A 68 1.52 28.73 -2.07
C SER A 68 1.62 27.22 -1.99
N VAL A 69 0.67 26.58 -1.29
CA VAL A 69 0.67 25.15 -0.99
C VAL A 69 -0.65 24.51 -1.45
N VAL A 70 -0.55 23.44 -2.22
CA VAL A 70 -1.68 22.65 -2.72
C VAL A 70 -1.59 21.23 -2.15
N ARG A 71 -2.73 20.64 -1.79
CA ARG A 71 -2.81 19.25 -1.35
C ARG A 71 -3.23 18.33 -2.50
N SER A 72 -2.50 17.23 -2.68
CA SER A 72 -2.77 16.26 -3.73
C SER A 72 -3.77 15.17 -3.29
N PRO A 73 -4.31 14.36 -4.23
CA PRO A 73 -5.19 13.23 -3.92
C PRO A 73 -4.53 12.18 -3.02
N SER A 74 -3.21 11.99 -3.15
CA SER A 74 -2.45 11.07 -2.29
C SER A 74 -2.28 11.56 -0.84
N ARG A 75 -2.73 12.80 -0.56
CA ARG A 75 -2.65 13.59 0.69
C ARG A 75 -1.30 14.26 0.94
N LEU A 76 -0.38 14.23 -0.02
CA LEU A 76 0.86 15.00 0.03
C LEU A 76 0.57 16.50 -0.17
N THR A 77 1.43 17.36 0.36
CA THR A 77 1.34 18.81 0.21
C THR A 77 2.50 19.30 -0.66
N TYR A 78 2.23 20.25 -1.54
CA TYR A 78 3.17 20.75 -2.54
C TYR A 78 3.20 22.27 -2.55
N ARG A 79 4.38 22.87 -2.39
CA ARG A 79 4.68 24.26 -2.73
C ARG A 79 4.69 24.43 -4.23
N VAL A 80 3.93 25.40 -4.71
CA VAL A 80 3.78 25.75 -6.13
C VAL A 80 4.28 27.16 -6.45
N ASP A 81 4.92 27.85 -5.49
CA ASP A 81 5.41 29.23 -5.61
C ASP A 81 6.41 29.44 -6.75
N LYS A 82 7.20 28.41 -7.05
CA LYS A 82 8.21 28.46 -8.11
C LYS A 82 7.64 28.28 -9.51
N LEU A 83 6.35 27.92 -9.63
CA LEU A 83 5.70 27.67 -10.90
C LEU A 83 5.13 28.97 -11.49
N SER A 84 5.04 29.03 -12.82
CA SER A 84 4.29 30.10 -13.49
C SER A 84 2.81 30.04 -13.13
N ALA A 85 2.08 31.17 -13.23
CA ALA A 85 0.65 31.23 -12.92
C ALA A 85 -0.17 30.14 -13.65
N ASP A 86 0.11 29.93 -14.94
CA ASP A 86 -0.54 28.89 -15.74
C ASP A 86 -0.22 27.47 -15.24
N ALA A 87 1.02 27.23 -14.82
CA ALA A 87 1.43 25.93 -14.28
C ALA A 87 0.80 25.68 -12.90
N ARG A 88 0.72 26.71 -12.04
CA ARG A 88 0.01 26.64 -10.75
C ARG A 88 -1.45 26.27 -10.94
N LEU A 89 -2.16 26.97 -11.85
CA LEU A 89 -3.56 26.69 -12.15
C LEU A 89 -3.77 25.24 -12.62
N ARG A 90 -2.91 24.72 -13.50
CA ARG A 90 -2.98 23.34 -13.96
C ARG A 90 -2.79 22.31 -12.84
N VAL A 91 -1.81 22.54 -11.95
CA VAL A 91 -1.59 21.65 -10.80
C VAL A 91 -2.79 21.68 -9.85
N CYS A 92 -3.31 22.88 -9.54
CA CYS A 92 -4.50 23.04 -8.72
C CYS A 92 -5.72 22.33 -9.33
N GLU A 93 -5.95 22.47 -10.63
CA GLU A 93 -7.06 21.82 -11.34
C GLU A 93 -6.91 20.29 -11.32
N ALA A 94 -5.72 19.78 -11.64
CA ALA A 94 -5.44 18.35 -11.66
C ALA A 94 -5.58 17.68 -10.28
N PHE A 95 -5.29 18.40 -9.19
CA PHE A 95 -5.45 17.88 -7.83
C PHE A 95 -6.86 18.07 -7.26
N ARG A 96 -7.59 19.10 -7.70
CA ARG A 96 -8.98 19.35 -7.29
C ARG A 96 -9.94 18.33 -7.91
N ASP A 97 -9.76 17.99 -9.18
CA ASP A 97 -10.54 16.96 -9.89
C ASP A 97 -9.60 15.93 -10.52
N PRO A 98 -9.05 15.00 -9.70
CA PRO A 98 -8.09 14.03 -10.20
C PRO A 98 -8.74 13.06 -11.18
N PRO A 99 -7.99 12.62 -12.21
CA PRO A 99 -8.51 11.70 -13.19
C PRO A 99 -8.80 10.34 -12.52
N ARG A 100 -9.94 9.74 -12.87
CA ARG A 100 -10.33 8.38 -12.40
C ARG A 100 -9.59 7.34 -13.23
N LEU A 101 -8.35 7.06 -12.84
CA LEU A 101 -7.45 6.18 -13.56
C LEU A 101 -6.88 5.13 -12.62
N TYR A 102 -6.56 3.97 -13.19
CA TYR A 102 -5.83 2.92 -12.50
C TYR A 102 -4.71 2.41 -13.39
N LEU A 103 -3.60 2.02 -12.78
CA LEU A 103 -2.48 1.43 -13.49
C LEU A 103 -2.77 -0.04 -13.74
N GLN A 104 -2.55 -0.47 -14.98
CA GLN A 104 -2.78 -1.86 -15.37
C GLN A 104 -1.46 -2.62 -15.41
N TYR A 105 -0.51 -2.11 -16.20
CA TYR A 105 0.75 -2.76 -16.47
C TYR A 105 1.91 -1.79 -16.35
N CYS A 106 3.04 -2.30 -15.87
CA CYS A 106 4.30 -1.60 -15.89
C CYS A 106 5.39 -2.52 -16.41
N ARG A 107 6.38 -1.93 -17.07
CA ARG A 107 7.55 -2.67 -17.57
C ARG A 107 8.76 -1.78 -17.67
N LEU A 108 9.93 -2.39 -17.61
CA LEU A 108 11.21 -1.76 -17.95
C LEU A 108 11.67 -2.32 -19.30
N ARG A 109 11.99 -1.45 -20.25
CA ARG A 109 12.58 -1.84 -21.54
C ARG A 109 13.49 -0.72 -22.06
N ASP A 110 14.70 -1.08 -22.47
CA ASP A 110 15.67 -0.16 -23.08
C ASP A 110 15.92 1.11 -22.21
N ASP A 111 16.15 0.94 -20.90
CA ASP A 111 16.28 2.03 -19.91
C ASP A 111 15.08 2.98 -19.85
N VAL A 112 13.88 2.49 -20.17
CA VAL A 112 12.63 3.24 -20.09
C VAL A 112 11.59 2.44 -19.33
N TYR A 113 11.13 2.98 -18.21
CA TYR A 113 9.92 2.52 -17.55
C TYR A 113 8.70 2.97 -18.32
N ALA A 114 7.78 2.05 -18.60
CA ALA A 114 6.50 2.33 -19.21
C ALA A 114 5.37 1.89 -18.27
N PHE A 115 4.40 2.76 -18.05
CA PHE A 115 3.23 2.53 -17.20
C PHE A 115 1.97 2.74 -18.02
N GLN A 116 1.12 1.71 -18.11
CA GLN A 116 -0.15 1.76 -18.83
C GLN A 116 -1.31 2.02 -17.87
N MET A 117 -2.20 2.92 -18.27
CA MET A 117 -3.36 3.37 -17.50
C MET A 117 -4.66 2.93 -18.18
N THR A 118 -5.64 2.55 -17.37
CA THR A 118 -7.00 2.24 -17.80
C THR A 118 -7.80 3.53 -17.98
N GLU A 119 -8.20 3.80 -19.22
CA GLU A 119 -9.13 4.87 -19.63
C GLU A 119 -9.87 4.34 -20.88
N LEU A 120 -10.98 4.98 -21.30
CA LEU A 120 -11.66 4.69 -22.57
C LEU A 120 -10.68 4.57 -23.75
N VAL A 121 -9.61 5.36 -23.72
CA VAL A 121 -8.45 5.22 -24.60
C VAL A 121 -7.22 5.02 -23.72
N PRO A 122 -6.63 3.80 -23.66
CA PRO A 122 -5.48 3.53 -22.81
C PRO A 122 -4.37 4.55 -22.99
N ARG A 123 -3.84 5.04 -21.87
CA ARG A 123 -2.73 6.00 -21.84
C ARG A 123 -1.48 5.32 -21.33
N SER A 124 -0.33 5.85 -21.72
CA SER A 124 0.96 5.35 -21.27
C SER A 124 1.84 6.50 -20.81
N ILE A 125 2.50 6.34 -19.67
CA ILE A 125 3.54 7.23 -19.18
C ILE A 125 4.89 6.54 -19.37
N ARG A 126 5.89 7.29 -19.84
CA ARG A 126 7.26 6.83 -20.05
C ARG A 126 8.22 7.69 -19.24
N ILE A 127 9.10 7.04 -18.50
CA ILE A 127 10.16 7.65 -17.69
C ILE A 127 11.44 6.91 -18.04
N GLY A 128 12.39 7.58 -18.68
CA GLY A 128 13.63 6.96 -19.09
C GLY A 128 14.85 7.60 -18.46
N SER A 129 15.99 6.92 -18.60
CA SER A 129 17.27 7.41 -18.10
C SER A 129 17.63 8.78 -18.70
N PRO A 130 18.54 9.56 -18.07
CA PRO A 130 18.94 10.88 -18.57
C PRO A 130 19.46 10.91 -20.02
N GLY A 131 19.96 9.78 -20.54
CA GLY A 131 20.41 9.63 -21.93
C GLY A 131 19.32 9.18 -22.92
N SER A 132 18.15 8.79 -22.42
CA SER A 132 17.04 8.28 -23.23
C SER A 132 16.22 9.42 -23.87
N PRO A 133 15.41 9.14 -24.92
CA PRO A 133 14.45 10.12 -25.44
C PRO A 133 13.34 10.49 -24.43
N PHE A 134 13.27 9.80 -23.28
CA PHE A 134 12.31 10.00 -22.21
C PHE A 134 12.98 10.46 -20.90
N ALA A 135 14.12 11.16 -21.00
CA ALA A 135 14.81 11.76 -19.84
C ALA A 135 13.93 12.68 -19.00
N THR A 136 12.87 13.25 -19.60
CA THR A 136 11.77 13.88 -18.88
C THR A 136 10.53 12.99 -18.98
N PRO A 137 9.75 12.80 -17.90
CA PRO A 137 8.53 12.00 -17.95
C PRO A 137 7.53 12.49 -19.02
N ARG A 138 7.04 11.55 -19.84
CA ARG A 138 6.11 11.85 -20.96
C ARG A 138 4.86 11.00 -20.87
N CYS A 139 3.71 11.62 -21.16
CA CYS A 139 2.44 10.93 -21.32
C CYS A 139 2.06 10.86 -22.81
N SER A 140 1.38 9.78 -23.23
CA SER A 140 0.90 9.61 -24.61
C SER A 140 -0.36 10.43 -24.94
N CYS A 141 -0.85 11.26 -24.01
CA CYS A 141 -2.01 12.12 -24.25
C CYS A 141 -1.67 13.29 -25.20
N ARG A 142 -2.69 13.86 -25.85
CA ARG A 142 -2.53 14.93 -26.84
C ARG A 142 -1.88 16.20 -26.28
N GLU A 143 -2.14 16.53 -25.01
CA GLU A 143 -1.57 17.70 -24.34
C GLU A 143 -0.04 17.61 -24.27
N GLN A 144 0.49 16.41 -23.97
CA GLN A 144 1.93 16.18 -23.77
C GLN A 144 2.69 15.75 -25.02
N GLN A 145 1.97 15.47 -26.12
CA GLN A 145 2.54 15.20 -27.44
C GLN A 145 3.16 16.43 -28.10
N GLN A 146 2.84 17.65 -27.62
CA GLN A 146 3.48 18.87 -28.08
C GLN A 146 4.95 18.89 -27.61
N LYS A 147 5.86 19.33 -28.48
CA LYS A 147 7.28 19.49 -28.13
C LYS A 147 7.36 20.51 -26.98
N ASN A 148 7.85 20.07 -25.83
CA ASN A 148 7.88 20.82 -24.57
C ASN A 148 6.50 21.22 -24.01
N GLY A 149 5.48 20.37 -24.23
CA GLY A 149 4.18 20.52 -23.57
C GLY A 149 4.29 20.50 -22.04
N PRO A 150 3.39 21.22 -21.33
CA PRO A 150 3.35 21.22 -19.87
C PRO A 150 2.81 19.88 -19.33
N PRO A 151 3.18 19.48 -18.10
CA PRO A 151 2.71 18.22 -17.53
C PRO A 151 1.18 18.15 -17.51
N CYS A 152 0.64 17.13 -18.18
CA CYS A 152 -0.80 16.86 -18.20
C CYS A 152 -1.30 16.31 -16.85
N LYS A 153 -2.61 16.32 -16.61
CA LYS A 153 -3.24 15.78 -15.39
C LYS A 153 -2.89 14.32 -15.10
N HIS A 154 -2.71 13.49 -16.14
CA HIS A 154 -2.34 12.07 -15.98
C HIS A 154 -0.93 11.93 -15.39
N LEU A 155 -0.01 12.78 -15.86
CA LEU A 155 1.37 12.77 -15.42
C LEU A 155 1.48 13.28 -13.98
N LEU A 156 0.79 14.39 -13.67
CA LEU A 156 0.72 14.94 -12.30
C LEU A 156 0.15 13.92 -11.31
N TRP A 157 -0.96 13.27 -11.67
CA TRP A 157 -1.56 12.23 -10.84
C TRP A 157 -0.61 11.04 -10.63
N PHE A 158 0.02 10.55 -11.69
CA PHE A 158 0.92 9.40 -11.61
C PHE A 158 2.15 9.69 -10.75
N LEU A 159 2.79 10.84 -10.96
CA LEU A 159 3.97 11.24 -10.20
C LEU A 159 3.63 11.47 -8.71
N ASP A 160 2.45 12.00 -8.40
CA ASP A 160 1.93 12.06 -7.03
C ASP A 160 1.79 10.65 -6.40
N GLN A 161 1.26 9.67 -7.15
CA GLN A 161 1.20 8.28 -6.66
C GLN A 161 2.60 7.68 -6.48
N LEU A 162 3.52 7.92 -7.43
CA LEU A 162 4.89 7.41 -7.38
C LEU A 162 5.63 7.94 -6.15
N VAL A 163 5.63 9.26 -5.95
CA VAL A 163 6.30 9.92 -4.81
C VAL A 163 5.80 9.37 -3.48
N LYS A 164 4.49 9.14 -3.35
CA LYS A 164 3.92 8.55 -2.14
C LYS A 164 4.49 7.16 -1.84
N GLN A 165 4.89 6.40 -2.85
CA GLN A 165 5.48 5.08 -2.64
C GLN A 165 6.97 5.14 -2.32
N THR A 166 7.72 6.01 -3.00
CA THR A 166 9.18 5.97 -3.01
C THR A 166 9.86 6.83 -1.95
N LEU A 167 9.18 7.88 -1.46
CA LEU A 167 9.77 8.87 -0.57
C LEU A 167 9.67 8.45 0.91
N TYR A 168 10.72 7.80 1.45
CA TYR A 168 10.78 7.38 2.86
C TYR A 168 11.09 8.50 3.86
N ASP A 169 12.07 9.35 3.54
CA ASP A 169 12.72 10.24 4.53
C ASP A 169 12.08 11.63 4.62
N HIS A 170 10.86 11.78 4.11
CA HIS A 170 10.18 13.07 4.08
C HIS A 170 9.21 13.24 5.26
N ASP A 171 9.26 14.42 5.86
CA ASP A 171 8.28 14.81 6.87
C ASP A 171 6.92 15.06 6.21
N PRO A 172 5.86 14.28 6.51
CA PRO A 172 4.54 14.51 5.89
C PRO A 172 3.93 15.87 6.21
N THR A 173 4.41 16.57 7.25
CA THR A 173 3.94 17.94 7.56
C THR A 173 4.70 19.01 6.79
N SER A 174 5.87 18.67 6.23
CA SER A 174 6.61 19.57 5.35
C SER A 174 6.01 19.50 3.95
N PRO A 175 5.79 20.62 3.25
CA PRO A 175 5.36 20.58 1.86
C PRO A 175 6.54 20.33 0.92
N LEU A 176 6.31 19.47 -0.07
CA LEU A 176 7.23 19.15 -1.17
C LEU A 176 7.34 20.31 -2.16
N THR A 177 8.37 20.38 -2.98
CA THR A 177 8.60 21.52 -3.88
C THR A 177 8.33 21.13 -5.33
N MET A 178 7.21 21.58 -5.91
CA MET A 178 6.80 21.17 -7.26
C MET A 178 7.72 21.76 -8.35
N THR A 179 8.26 20.90 -9.21
CA THR A 179 9.03 21.32 -10.40
C THR A 179 8.12 21.67 -11.58
N PRO A 180 8.62 22.40 -12.60
CA PRO A 180 7.88 22.65 -13.83
C PRO A 180 7.46 21.37 -14.59
N ASP A 181 8.16 20.26 -14.36
CA ASP A 181 7.91 18.97 -14.99
C ASP A 181 6.85 18.12 -14.24
N GLY A 182 6.34 18.60 -13.11
CA GLY A 182 5.18 18.02 -12.43
C GLY A 182 5.48 16.97 -11.35
N TYR A 183 6.75 16.86 -10.93
CA TYR A 183 7.17 16.05 -9.77
C TYR A 183 7.94 16.91 -8.76
N PRO A 184 8.09 16.48 -7.51
CA PRO A 184 8.80 17.25 -6.49
C PRO A 184 10.33 17.22 -6.65
N GLU A 185 11.02 18.30 -6.29
CA GLU A 185 12.49 18.39 -6.27
C GLU A 185 13.11 17.33 -5.34
N GLU A 186 12.41 16.94 -4.27
CA GLU A 186 12.89 16.05 -3.21
C GLU A 186 13.10 14.61 -3.66
N ILE A 187 12.43 14.14 -4.73
CA ILE A 187 12.68 12.80 -5.29
C ILE A 187 13.88 12.79 -6.27
N GLY A 188 14.41 13.96 -6.63
CA GLY A 188 15.48 14.06 -7.62
C GLY A 188 15.01 13.62 -9.02
N ASP A 189 15.70 12.65 -9.61
CA ASP A 189 15.39 12.12 -10.93
C ASP A 189 14.42 10.92 -10.82
N PRO A 190 13.21 10.98 -11.41
CA PRO A 190 12.21 9.91 -11.28
C PRO A 190 12.68 8.55 -11.79
N PHE A 191 13.56 8.50 -12.80
CA PHE A 191 14.10 7.24 -13.30
C PHE A 191 15.02 6.59 -12.27
N THR A 192 15.95 7.36 -11.72
CA THR A 192 16.87 6.92 -10.67
C THR A 192 16.11 6.51 -9.41
N ASP A 193 15.06 7.24 -9.03
CA ASP A 193 14.21 6.91 -7.88
C ASP A 193 13.50 5.56 -8.05
N ILE A 194 12.91 5.28 -9.23
CA ILE A 194 12.32 3.96 -9.52
C ILE A 194 13.41 2.87 -9.54
N SER A 195 14.59 3.14 -10.10
CA SER A 195 15.70 2.18 -10.13
C SER A 195 16.21 1.83 -8.74
N ASP A 196 16.39 2.83 -7.87
CA ASP A 196 16.78 2.64 -6.48
C ASP A 196 15.71 1.90 -5.67
N PHE A 197 14.43 2.11 -5.99
CA PHE A 197 13.30 1.47 -5.29
C PHE A 197 12.94 0.07 -5.81
N HIS A 198 13.36 -0.25 -7.04
CA HIS A 198 12.94 -1.37 -7.89
C HIS A 198 11.50 -1.29 -8.39
N LEU A 199 11.31 -1.57 -9.69
CA LEU A 199 10.00 -1.52 -10.35
C LEU A 199 8.99 -2.44 -9.66
N ASP A 200 9.41 -3.65 -9.31
CA ASP A 200 8.58 -4.64 -8.63
C ASP A 200 7.96 -4.16 -7.31
N VAL A 201 8.77 -3.49 -6.48
CA VAL A 201 8.31 -2.97 -5.19
C VAL A 201 7.41 -1.75 -5.39
N VAL A 202 7.72 -0.89 -6.38
CA VAL A 202 6.85 0.22 -6.78
C VAL A 202 5.51 -0.31 -7.31
N ALA A 203 5.54 -1.34 -8.15
CA ALA A 203 4.38 -1.91 -8.83
C ALA A 203 3.36 -2.47 -7.83
N ASP A 204 3.81 -3.19 -6.80
CA ASP A 204 2.93 -3.67 -5.72
C ASP A 204 2.23 -2.50 -5.02
N GLY A 205 2.96 -1.42 -4.69
CA GLY A 205 2.40 -0.22 -4.06
C GLY A 205 1.44 0.57 -4.95
N LEU A 206 1.68 0.55 -6.26
CA LEU A 206 0.83 1.16 -7.28
C LEU A 206 -0.31 0.25 -7.76
N ARG A 207 -0.35 -1.01 -7.29
CA ARG A 207 -1.29 -2.06 -7.71
C ARG A 207 -1.28 -2.28 -9.22
N CYS A 208 -0.08 -2.34 -9.77
CA CYS A 208 0.19 -2.46 -11.18
C CYS A 208 0.89 -3.80 -11.44
N ASP A 209 0.52 -4.52 -12.50
CA ASP A 209 1.16 -5.79 -12.83
C ASP A 209 2.46 -5.53 -13.62
N VAL A 210 3.54 -6.24 -13.29
CA VAL A 210 4.83 -6.14 -13.98
C VAL A 210 4.82 -7.10 -15.17
N VAL A 211 5.02 -6.59 -16.38
CA VAL A 211 5.08 -7.39 -17.61
C VAL A 211 6.54 -7.58 -18.02
N THR A 212 6.97 -8.83 -18.16
CA THR A 212 8.30 -9.17 -18.68
C THR A 212 8.25 -9.33 -20.20
N PRO A 213 9.34 -9.00 -20.93
CA PRO A 213 9.35 -9.06 -22.40
C PRO A 213 9.10 -10.46 -22.97
N ASP A 214 9.48 -11.51 -22.24
CA ASP A 214 9.43 -12.90 -22.71
C ASP A 214 8.07 -13.59 -22.46
N SER A 215 7.13 -12.93 -21.77
CA SER A 215 5.79 -13.49 -21.52
C SER A 215 4.84 -13.32 -22.71
N GLU A 216 5.23 -12.60 -23.76
CA GLU A 216 4.41 -12.36 -24.95
C GLU A 216 4.46 -13.54 -25.96
N ASP A 217 5.47 -14.42 -25.88
CA ASP A 217 5.73 -15.50 -26.87
C ASP A 217 5.59 -16.94 -26.31
N SER A 218 5.32 -17.12 -25.03
CA SER A 218 5.18 -18.44 -24.39
C SER A 218 3.72 -18.82 -24.19
N ASP A 219 3.11 -19.48 -25.19
CA ASP A 219 1.74 -20.04 -25.11
C ASP A 219 1.56 -21.14 -24.02
N GLU A 220 2.63 -21.50 -23.30
CA GLU A 220 2.68 -22.63 -22.35
C GLU A 220 2.99 -22.24 -20.89
N ASP A 221 3.33 -20.99 -20.59
CA ASP A 221 3.52 -20.58 -19.20
C ASP A 221 2.15 -20.28 -18.59
N GLU A 222 1.70 -21.13 -17.66
CA GLU A 222 0.56 -20.82 -16.80
C GLU A 222 0.87 -19.52 -16.04
N GLU A 223 0.46 -18.38 -16.60
CA GLU A 223 0.74 -17.05 -16.04
C GLU A 223 0.17 -16.99 -14.62
N HIS A 224 1.04 -17.23 -13.64
CA HIS A 224 0.66 -17.22 -12.24
C HIS A 224 0.24 -15.78 -11.89
N PRO A 225 -0.93 -15.60 -11.28
CA PRO A 225 -1.45 -14.28 -11.01
C PRO A 225 -0.54 -13.60 -10.01
N ASN A 226 -0.42 -12.29 -10.13
CA ASN A 226 0.37 -11.48 -9.22
C ASN A 226 0.04 -11.84 -7.75
N PRO A 227 1.01 -12.35 -6.97
CA PRO A 227 0.76 -12.80 -5.60
C PRO A 227 0.28 -11.67 -4.69
N HIS A 228 0.69 -10.42 -4.95
CA HIS A 228 0.20 -9.25 -4.23
C HIS A 228 -1.30 -9.05 -4.48
N ARG A 229 -1.75 -9.19 -5.74
CA ARG A 229 -3.16 -9.07 -6.11
C ARG A 229 -4.02 -10.17 -5.48
N VAL A 230 -3.50 -11.40 -5.44
CA VAL A 230 -4.15 -12.54 -4.77
C VAL A 230 -4.33 -12.25 -3.28
N GLN A 231 -3.30 -11.72 -2.62
CA GLN A 231 -3.35 -11.33 -1.22
C GLN A 231 -4.38 -10.21 -0.96
N GLU A 232 -4.41 -9.16 -1.79
CA GLU A 232 -5.41 -8.08 -1.64
C GLU A 232 -6.84 -8.59 -1.90
N ALA A 233 -7.03 -9.50 -2.86
CA ALA A 233 -8.32 -10.14 -3.10
C ALA A 233 -8.77 -10.96 -1.87
N ARG A 234 -7.84 -11.68 -1.22
CA ARG A 234 -8.11 -12.39 0.04
C ARG A 234 -8.55 -11.45 1.15
N GLU A 235 -7.88 -10.30 1.27
CA GLU A 235 -8.19 -9.28 2.26
C GLU A 235 -9.55 -8.63 2.04
N MET A 236 -9.91 -8.36 0.78
CA MET A 236 -11.22 -7.83 0.42
C MET A 236 -12.34 -8.82 0.74
N LEU A 237 -12.19 -10.09 0.32
CA LEU A 237 -13.20 -11.12 0.54
C LEU A 237 -13.35 -11.48 2.02
N SER A 238 -12.24 -11.63 2.75
CA SER A 238 -12.26 -11.92 4.19
C SER A 238 -12.94 -10.81 5.00
N ALA A 239 -12.75 -9.55 4.63
CA ALA A 239 -13.42 -8.41 5.27
C ALA A 239 -14.95 -8.44 5.05
N VAL A 240 -15.39 -8.72 3.82
CA VAL A 240 -16.83 -8.89 3.53
C VAL A 240 -17.43 -10.07 4.28
N ALA A 241 -16.66 -11.16 4.43
CA ALA A 241 -17.05 -12.34 5.19
C ALA A 241 -16.87 -12.19 6.73
N ALA A 242 -16.37 -11.04 7.22
CA ALA A 242 -16.05 -10.79 8.63
C ALA A 242 -15.16 -11.89 9.27
N SER A 243 -14.13 -12.32 8.53
CA SER A 243 -13.19 -13.38 8.93
C SER A 243 -11.75 -12.90 8.86
N SER A 244 -10.83 -13.62 9.51
CA SER A 244 -9.40 -13.32 9.39
C SER A 244 -8.90 -13.67 7.97
N PRO A 245 -8.07 -12.83 7.34
CA PRO A 245 -7.51 -13.13 6.02
C PRO A 245 -6.79 -14.48 5.99
N GLU A 246 -6.07 -14.84 7.05
CA GLU A 246 -5.25 -16.05 7.16
C GLU A 246 -6.08 -17.36 7.16
N GLU A 247 -7.30 -17.33 7.71
CA GLU A 247 -8.18 -18.51 7.79
C GLU A 247 -9.24 -18.52 6.68
N HIS A 248 -9.40 -17.41 5.98
CA HIS A 248 -10.44 -17.25 4.97
C HIS A 248 -10.13 -18.08 3.72
N ARG A 249 -11.04 -19.03 3.40
CA ARG A 249 -11.10 -19.84 2.16
C ARG A 249 -9.73 -20.34 1.67
N PRO A 250 -8.97 -21.11 2.47
CA PRO A 250 -7.64 -21.57 2.08
C PRO A 250 -7.64 -22.41 0.79
N ASP A 251 -8.79 -22.97 0.39
CA ASP A 251 -9.01 -23.67 -0.87
C ASP A 251 -8.87 -22.78 -2.12
N LEU A 252 -9.09 -21.47 -2.00
CA LEU A 252 -8.97 -20.51 -3.12
C LEU A 252 -7.56 -19.93 -3.23
N PHE A 253 -6.89 -19.74 -2.08
CA PHE A 253 -5.61 -19.04 -1.94
C PHE A 253 -4.44 -20.00 -1.68
N SER A 254 -4.57 -21.27 -2.08
CA SER A 254 -3.43 -22.20 -2.12
C SER A 254 -2.32 -21.66 -3.02
N ASP A 255 -1.11 -22.21 -2.90
CA ASP A 255 -0.01 -21.91 -3.82
C ASP A 255 0.18 -23.11 -4.78
N PRO A 256 -0.13 -22.99 -6.09
CA PRO A 256 -0.69 -21.83 -6.77
C PRO A 256 -2.21 -21.64 -6.53
N PRO A 257 -2.74 -20.41 -6.71
CA PRO A 257 -4.14 -20.10 -6.44
C PRO A 257 -5.08 -20.69 -7.49
N ASN A 258 -6.32 -20.98 -7.09
CA ASN A 258 -7.28 -21.70 -7.93
C ASN A 258 -8.04 -20.77 -8.92
N ILE A 259 -7.37 -20.36 -9.98
CA ILE A 259 -7.88 -19.34 -10.93
C ILE A 259 -8.83 -19.96 -11.97
N GLY A 260 -8.62 -21.23 -12.34
CA GLY A 260 -9.39 -21.89 -13.41
C GLY A 260 -9.35 -21.14 -14.75
N LYS A 261 -10.01 -21.68 -15.78
CA LYS A 261 -9.98 -21.08 -17.14
C LYS A 261 -11.06 -20.02 -17.40
N LYS A 262 -12.03 -19.90 -16.49
CA LYS A 262 -13.18 -19.01 -16.65
C LYS A 262 -13.44 -18.26 -15.35
N PRO A 263 -13.81 -16.98 -15.42
CA PRO A 263 -14.10 -16.18 -14.24
C PRO A 263 -15.28 -16.76 -13.44
N VAL A 264 -16.31 -17.25 -14.14
CA VAL A 264 -17.50 -17.83 -13.49
C VAL A 264 -17.25 -19.26 -13.03
N LYS A 265 -17.24 -19.47 -11.71
CA LYS A 265 -17.20 -20.78 -11.06
C LYS A 265 -18.62 -21.20 -10.65
N ARG A 266 -19.15 -22.24 -11.29
CA ARG A 266 -20.50 -22.75 -10.99
C ARG A 266 -20.59 -23.22 -9.54
N HIS A 267 -21.68 -22.86 -8.87
CA HIS A 267 -21.96 -23.20 -7.46
C HIS A 267 -20.98 -22.59 -6.42
N ASP A 268 -20.12 -21.66 -6.82
CA ASP A 268 -19.22 -20.95 -5.90
C ASP A 268 -19.16 -19.46 -6.29
N LEU A 269 -20.03 -18.67 -5.68
CA LEU A 269 -20.13 -17.24 -5.95
C LEU A 269 -18.87 -16.50 -5.49
N GLU A 270 -18.35 -16.82 -4.31
CA GLU A 270 -17.15 -16.20 -3.77
C GLU A 270 -15.92 -16.55 -4.59
N GLY A 271 -15.79 -17.81 -5.04
CA GLY A 271 -14.76 -18.21 -6.01
C GLY A 271 -14.91 -17.53 -7.37
N THR A 272 -16.13 -17.15 -7.77
CA THR A 272 -16.37 -16.34 -8.98
C THR A 272 -15.87 -14.89 -8.77
N ILE A 273 -16.22 -14.28 -7.64
CA ILE A 273 -15.77 -12.91 -7.31
C ILE A 273 -14.24 -12.88 -7.21
N PHE A 274 -13.63 -13.86 -6.53
CA PHE A 274 -12.17 -13.99 -6.45
C PHE A 274 -11.52 -13.96 -7.83
N ARG A 275 -11.99 -14.79 -8.77
CA ARG A 275 -11.44 -14.82 -10.13
C ARG A 275 -11.66 -13.52 -10.89
N MET A 276 -12.81 -12.87 -10.72
CA MET A 276 -13.08 -11.56 -11.32
C MET A 276 -12.17 -10.46 -10.76
N LEU A 277 -11.83 -10.50 -9.47
CA LEU A 277 -10.88 -9.56 -8.86
C LEU A 277 -9.48 -9.71 -9.45
N LEU A 278 -9.07 -10.93 -9.82
CA LEU A 278 -7.78 -11.17 -10.47
C LEU A 278 -7.79 -10.75 -11.94
N ASP A 279 -8.84 -11.10 -12.68
CA ASP A 279 -8.92 -10.94 -14.15
C ASP A 279 -9.28 -9.51 -14.59
N ASN A 280 -9.99 -8.73 -13.76
CA ASN A 280 -10.51 -7.41 -14.15
C ASN A 280 -10.05 -6.30 -13.19
N HIS A 281 -9.16 -5.42 -13.66
CA HIS A 281 -8.63 -4.28 -12.88
C HIS A 281 -9.70 -3.26 -12.49
N GLU A 282 -10.65 -2.95 -13.37
CA GLU A 282 -11.73 -1.99 -13.04
C GLU A 282 -12.62 -2.54 -11.93
N PHE A 283 -12.97 -3.82 -11.99
CA PHE A 283 -13.75 -4.49 -10.96
C PHE A 283 -12.99 -4.54 -9.63
N PHE A 284 -11.69 -4.86 -9.66
CA PHE A 284 -10.83 -4.83 -8.48
C PHE A 284 -10.83 -3.45 -7.81
N HIS A 285 -10.59 -2.39 -8.57
CA HIS A 285 -10.53 -1.04 -8.02
C HIS A 285 -11.89 -0.51 -7.59
N TYR A 286 -12.96 -0.87 -8.29
CA TYR A 286 -14.32 -0.60 -7.84
C TYR A 286 -14.58 -1.27 -6.49
N PHE A 287 -14.31 -2.57 -6.36
CA PHE A 287 -14.52 -3.30 -5.11
C PHE A 287 -13.70 -2.71 -3.97
N LEU A 288 -12.41 -2.45 -4.22
CA LEU A 288 -11.50 -1.80 -3.27
C LEU A 288 -12.02 -0.44 -2.80
N SER A 289 -12.60 0.37 -3.70
CA SER A 289 -13.16 1.69 -3.36
C SER A 289 -14.35 1.62 -2.39
N GLN A 290 -15.01 0.46 -2.30
CA GLN A 290 -16.13 0.23 -1.38
C GLN A 290 -15.68 -0.31 -0.02
N MET A 291 -14.41 -0.68 0.13
CA MET A 291 -13.86 -1.21 1.37
C MET A 291 -13.69 -0.11 2.42
N ARG A 292 -13.87 -0.46 3.70
CA ARG A 292 -13.72 0.47 4.82
C ARG A 292 -12.25 0.74 5.08
N SER A 293 -11.96 1.88 5.72
CA SER A 293 -10.60 2.20 6.17
C SER A 293 -10.07 1.23 7.24
N THR A 294 -10.95 0.52 7.94
CA THR A 294 -10.62 -0.47 8.98
C THR A 294 -10.38 -1.87 8.42
N ASP A 295 -10.68 -2.10 7.14
CA ASP A 295 -10.55 -3.42 6.53
C ASP A 295 -9.07 -3.74 6.24
N PRO A 296 -8.64 -5.02 6.28
CA PRO A 296 -7.23 -5.38 6.17
C PRO A 296 -6.54 -4.89 4.89
N VAL A 297 -7.29 -4.78 3.78
CA VAL A 297 -6.77 -4.27 2.50
C VAL A 297 -6.44 -2.77 2.54
N ASN A 298 -7.02 -2.03 3.49
CA ASN A 298 -6.76 -0.60 3.68
C ASN A 298 -5.92 -0.31 4.93
N ASP A 299 -5.49 -1.34 5.66
CA ASP A 299 -4.64 -1.19 6.84
C ASP A 299 -3.21 -0.78 6.43
N PRO A 300 -2.78 0.47 6.75
CA PRO A 300 -1.48 0.95 6.33
C PRO A 300 -0.31 0.18 6.95
N PHE A 301 -0.45 -0.32 8.17
CA PHE A 301 0.63 -1.05 8.85
C PHE A 301 0.83 -2.42 8.23
N ARG A 302 -0.27 -3.06 7.81
CA ARG A 302 -0.21 -4.32 7.09
C ARG A 302 0.46 -4.17 5.73
N LYS A 303 0.11 -3.13 4.96
CA LYS A 303 0.73 -2.84 3.66
C LYS A 303 2.23 -2.57 3.77
N LEU A 304 2.63 -1.86 4.83
CA LEU A 304 4.04 -1.63 5.14
C LEU A 304 4.78 -2.93 5.49
N SER A 305 4.16 -3.83 6.25
CA SER A 305 4.71 -5.17 6.53
C SER A 305 4.86 -6.00 5.25
N GLN A 306 3.84 -6.03 4.39
CA GLN A 306 3.86 -6.75 3.11
C GLN A 306 4.95 -6.23 2.18
N ARG A 307 5.20 -4.91 2.18
CA ARG A 307 6.32 -4.31 1.45
C ARG A 307 7.67 -4.85 1.93
N VAL A 308 7.85 -5.00 3.25
CA VAL A 308 9.06 -5.61 3.81
C VAL A 308 9.19 -7.07 3.36
N ASP A 309 8.10 -7.83 3.35
CA ASP A 309 8.12 -9.21 2.84
C ASP A 309 8.55 -9.29 1.37
N ARG A 310 8.08 -8.34 0.54
CA ARG A 310 8.53 -8.24 -0.86
C ARG A 310 10.03 -7.95 -0.93
N VAL A 311 10.50 -6.94 -0.22
CA VAL A 311 11.93 -6.56 -0.17
C VAL A 311 12.82 -7.73 0.27
N LEU A 312 12.40 -8.46 1.30
CA LEU A 312 13.14 -9.62 1.78
C LEU A 312 13.15 -10.76 0.77
N ARG A 313 12.03 -10.99 0.06
CA ARG A 313 11.95 -11.99 -1.01
C ARG A 313 12.89 -11.67 -2.17
N GLU A 314 12.97 -10.40 -2.58
CA GLU A 314 13.91 -9.96 -3.62
C GLU A 314 15.38 -10.15 -3.18
N LEU A 315 15.70 -9.78 -1.95
CA LEU A 315 17.03 -10.01 -1.37
C LEU A 315 17.39 -11.50 -1.32
N ASP A 316 16.44 -12.34 -0.89
CA ASP A 316 16.61 -13.79 -0.82
C ASP A 316 16.79 -14.38 -2.22
N ALA A 317 15.95 -14.00 -3.19
CA ALA A 317 16.06 -14.43 -4.59
C ALA A 317 17.39 -14.04 -5.21
N TRP A 318 17.86 -12.81 -4.99
CA TRP A 318 19.17 -12.35 -5.43
C TRP A 318 20.32 -13.18 -4.87
N ALA A 319 20.24 -13.57 -3.59
CA ALA A 319 21.22 -14.47 -2.99
C ALA A 319 21.11 -15.91 -3.51
N PHE A 320 19.94 -16.41 -3.91
CA PHE A 320 19.80 -17.77 -4.46
C PHE A 320 20.19 -17.87 -5.95
N SER A 321 20.00 -16.80 -6.73
CA SER A 321 20.53 -16.72 -8.10
C SER A 321 22.07 -16.83 -8.14
N SER A 322 22.73 -16.54 -7.01
CA SER A 322 24.17 -16.75 -6.84
C SER A 322 24.58 -18.22 -6.69
N SER A 323 23.73 -19.08 -6.11
CA SER A 323 24.07 -20.48 -5.80
C SER A 323 23.83 -21.45 -6.96
N THR A 324 22.98 -21.08 -7.92
CA THR A 324 22.64 -21.92 -9.08
C THR A 324 23.56 -21.67 -10.28
N SER A 325 24.33 -20.58 -10.24
CA SER A 325 25.36 -20.25 -11.23
C SER A 325 26.70 -20.90 -10.86
N ALA A 326 26.72 -22.23 -10.72
CA ALA A 326 27.98 -22.95 -10.52
C ALA A 326 28.82 -22.93 -11.82
N PRO A 327 30.14 -22.69 -11.75
CA PRO A 327 31.01 -22.72 -12.92
C PRO A 327 31.34 -24.18 -13.26
N GLY A 328 30.57 -24.79 -14.14
CA GLY A 328 30.86 -26.14 -14.64
C GLY A 328 29.69 -26.74 -15.40
N ASP A 329 29.62 -26.46 -16.71
CA ASP A 329 29.20 -27.39 -17.78
C ASP A 329 28.73 -26.70 -19.07
N SER A 330 29.11 -25.44 -19.32
CA SER A 330 29.13 -24.93 -20.70
C SER A 330 30.43 -25.40 -21.37
N ALA A 331 30.33 -26.52 -22.09
CA ALA A 331 31.36 -26.96 -23.02
C ALA A 331 31.74 -25.82 -23.99
N PRO A 332 33.01 -25.69 -24.40
CA PRO A 332 33.43 -24.64 -25.32
C PRO A 332 32.95 -24.99 -26.74
N GLY A 333 31.78 -24.48 -27.12
CA GLY A 333 31.23 -24.62 -28.46
C GLY A 333 30.22 -23.52 -28.78
N ASP A 334 30.66 -22.55 -29.58
CA ASP A 334 29.85 -21.74 -30.51
C ASP A 334 28.63 -20.96 -29.98
N SER A 335 28.73 -20.31 -28.82
CA SER A 335 27.80 -19.23 -28.45
C SER A 335 28.47 -17.87 -28.68
N ALA A 336 27.97 -17.12 -29.66
CA ALA A 336 28.39 -15.77 -29.96
C ALA A 336 28.21 -14.84 -28.73
N PRO A 337 29.04 -13.79 -28.57
CA PRO A 337 28.87 -12.82 -27.49
C PRO A 337 27.67 -11.93 -27.80
N GLY A 338 26.49 -12.28 -27.27
CA GLY A 338 25.25 -11.52 -27.49
C GLY A 338 24.07 -11.78 -26.55
N ASP A 339 23.98 -12.94 -25.89
CA ASP A 339 22.71 -13.38 -25.28
C ASP A 339 22.55 -13.17 -23.76
N SER A 340 23.23 -12.18 -23.17
CA SER A 340 22.77 -11.65 -21.88
C SER A 340 21.71 -10.59 -22.16
N ALA A 341 20.45 -10.90 -21.85
CA ALA A 341 19.28 -10.03 -22.00
C ALA A 341 19.60 -8.55 -21.60
N PRO A 342 19.43 -7.56 -22.49
CA PRO A 342 19.81 -6.16 -22.21
C PRO A 342 18.89 -5.41 -21.22
N GLY A 343 17.98 -6.09 -20.51
CA GLY A 343 16.91 -5.45 -19.71
C GLY A 343 17.24 -5.17 -18.24
N ASP A 344 18.16 -5.93 -17.62
CA ASP A 344 18.41 -5.89 -16.17
C ASP A 344 19.50 -4.89 -15.75
N SER A 345 20.18 -4.23 -16.69
CA SER A 345 21.31 -3.34 -16.37
C SER A 345 20.92 -2.00 -15.76
N ALA A 346 19.62 -1.68 -15.70
CA ALA A 346 19.12 -0.37 -15.28
C ALA A 346 18.68 -0.32 -13.82
N GLN A 347 18.28 -1.44 -13.22
CA GLN A 347 17.90 -1.50 -11.81
C GLN A 347 19.14 -1.65 -10.93
N ARG A 348 19.10 -1.03 -9.76
CA ARG A 348 20.12 -1.23 -8.75
C ARG A 348 20.10 -2.70 -8.28
N PRO A 349 21.21 -3.28 -7.78
CA PRO A 349 21.15 -4.61 -7.18
C PRO A 349 20.32 -4.58 -5.88
N PRO A 350 19.43 -5.56 -5.62
CA PRO A 350 18.66 -5.65 -4.39
C PRO A 350 19.52 -6.26 -3.27
N ASP A 351 20.63 -5.60 -2.95
CA ASP A 351 21.61 -6.04 -1.96
C ASP A 351 21.17 -5.73 -0.51
N VAL A 352 22.04 -6.05 0.46
CA VAL A 352 21.75 -5.82 1.89
C VAL A 352 21.62 -4.33 2.22
N ALA A 353 22.35 -3.45 1.55
CA ALA A 353 22.24 -2.02 1.77
C ALA A 353 20.90 -1.48 1.26
N TRP A 354 20.46 -1.97 0.09
CA TRP A 354 19.14 -1.73 -0.46
C TRP A 354 18.03 -2.21 0.49
N ALA A 355 18.05 -3.49 0.89
CA ALA A 355 17.03 -4.04 1.79
C ALA A 355 16.98 -3.29 3.13
N ALA A 356 18.14 -2.96 3.71
CA ALA A 356 18.19 -2.18 4.95
C ALA A 356 17.64 -0.77 4.80
N ARG A 357 17.87 -0.08 3.67
CA ARG A 357 17.28 1.23 3.37
C ARG A 357 15.76 1.13 3.35
N HIS A 358 15.20 0.16 2.64
CA HIS A 358 13.75 -0.03 2.55
C HIS A 358 13.11 -0.38 3.89
N ILE A 359 13.71 -1.33 4.64
CA ILE A 359 13.18 -1.75 5.95
C ILE A 359 13.24 -0.58 6.95
N THR A 360 14.34 0.17 6.99
CA THR A 360 14.46 1.35 7.85
C THR A 360 13.45 2.42 7.46
N GLY A 361 13.29 2.68 6.16
CA GLY A 361 12.30 3.59 5.62
C GLY A 361 10.87 3.19 6.00
N VAL A 362 10.53 1.90 5.90
CA VAL A 362 9.22 1.37 6.35
C VAL A 362 9.03 1.56 7.86
N VAL A 363 10.02 1.27 8.69
CA VAL A 363 9.93 1.54 10.14
C VAL A 363 9.73 3.03 10.42
N GLY A 364 10.38 3.90 9.62
CA GLY A 364 10.16 5.34 9.61
C GLY A 364 8.72 5.72 9.24
N LEU A 365 8.15 5.12 8.20
CA LEU A 365 6.75 5.33 7.79
C LEU A 365 5.77 4.86 8.87
N ILE A 366 6.02 3.72 9.53
CA ILE A 366 5.21 3.24 10.66
C ILE A 366 5.26 4.26 11.80
N ARG A 367 6.46 4.75 12.17
CA ARG A 367 6.64 5.79 13.19
C ARG A 367 5.87 7.06 12.81
N THR A 368 6.03 7.53 11.58
CA THR A 368 5.34 8.72 11.07
C THR A 368 3.83 8.55 11.11
N ALA A 369 3.31 7.42 10.65
CA ALA A 369 1.90 7.11 10.74
C ALA A 369 1.44 7.17 12.20
N ILE A 370 2.20 6.60 13.15
CA ILE A 370 1.92 6.61 14.60
C ILE A 370 1.90 8.02 15.23
N PHE A 371 2.75 8.94 14.82
CA PHE A 371 2.94 10.20 15.58
C PHE A 371 2.55 11.47 14.85
N LYS A 372 2.43 11.45 13.51
CA LYS A 372 2.16 12.65 12.69
C LYS A 372 0.75 12.63 12.09
N ARG A 373 -0.21 12.05 12.81
CA ARG A 373 -1.62 12.03 12.39
C ARG A 373 -2.47 12.96 13.25
N ASP A 374 -3.60 13.37 12.69
CA ASP A 374 -4.52 14.33 13.31
C ASP A 374 -5.37 13.74 14.44
N ARG A 375 -5.48 12.40 14.51
CA ARG A 375 -6.31 11.66 15.48
C ARG A 375 -5.48 10.66 16.28
N PRO A 376 -5.85 10.30 17.52
CA PRO A 376 -5.19 9.20 18.22
C PRO A 376 -5.43 7.85 17.50
N LEU A 377 -4.53 6.88 17.70
CA LEU A 377 -4.72 5.51 17.18
C LEU A 377 -5.90 4.82 17.83
N GLU A 378 -6.70 4.18 17.01
CA GLU A 378 -7.70 3.23 17.47
C GLU A 378 -7.02 1.95 18.00
N PRO A 379 -7.63 1.22 18.94
CA PRO A 379 -7.06 -0.01 19.51
C PRO A 379 -6.60 -1.04 18.46
N GLN A 380 -7.38 -1.22 17.39
CA GLN A 380 -7.04 -2.15 16.31
C GLN A 380 -5.82 -1.66 15.51
N GLU A 381 -5.75 -0.37 15.20
CA GLU A 381 -4.60 0.22 14.50
C GLU A 381 -3.33 0.11 15.37
N ARG A 382 -3.43 0.31 16.70
CA ARG A 382 -2.29 0.12 17.62
C ARG A 382 -1.77 -1.31 17.57
N THR A 383 -2.69 -2.25 17.60
CA THR A 383 -2.40 -3.68 17.53
C THR A 383 -1.78 -4.06 16.19
N SER A 384 -2.27 -3.48 15.09
CA SER A 384 -1.72 -3.72 13.75
C SER A 384 -0.31 -3.13 13.59
N ALA A 385 -0.08 -1.91 14.10
CA ALA A 385 1.24 -1.31 14.13
C ALA A 385 2.25 -2.15 14.93
N ALA A 386 1.84 -2.65 16.10
CA ALA A 386 2.65 -3.57 16.90
C ALA A 386 2.94 -4.88 16.15
N ARG A 387 1.91 -5.47 15.49
CA ARG A 387 2.07 -6.67 14.66
C ARG A 387 3.12 -6.48 13.58
N ALA A 388 3.02 -5.40 12.80
CA ALA A 388 3.94 -5.10 11.72
C ALA A 388 5.39 -4.93 12.23
N LEU A 389 5.58 -4.21 13.34
CA LEU A 389 6.90 -4.02 13.94
C LEU A 389 7.50 -5.33 14.46
N VAL A 390 6.72 -6.16 15.16
CA VAL A 390 7.17 -7.48 15.64
C VAL A 390 7.54 -8.38 14.47
N HIS A 391 6.72 -8.41 13.42
CA HIS A 391 6.97 -9.17 12.20
C HIS A 391 8.26 -8.75 11.50
N ILE A 392 8.46 -7.44 11.28
CA ILE A 392 9.68 -6.89 10.68
C ILE A 392 10.91 -7.30 11.48
N LEU A 393 10.85 -7.20 12.81
CA LEU A 393 11.97 -7.59 13.65
C LEU A 393 12.26 -9.10 13.57
N ALA A 394 11.22 -9.93 13.65
CA ALA A 394 11.37 -11.38 13.53
C ALA A 394 12.03 -11.76 12.19
N ALA A 395 11.55 -11.19 11.09
CA ALA A 395 12.04 -11.47 9.74
C ALA A 395 13.51 -11.04 9.53
N VAL A 396 13.96 -9.96 10.17
CA VAL A 396 15.36 -9.52 10.17
C VAL A 396 16.23 -10.44 11.04
N VAL A 397 15.76 -10.83 12.22
CA VAL A 397 16.49 -11.69 13.16
C VAL A 397 16.70 -13.10 12.60
N GLU A 398 15.71 -13.62 11.88
CA GLU A 398 15.81 -14.91 11.17
C GLU A 398 16.91 -14.91 10.09
N ARG A 399 17.18 -13.76 9.48
CA ARG A 399 18.15 -13.58 8.38
C ARG A 399 19.56 -13.21 8.86
N ASN A 400 20.03 -13.81 9.95
CA ASN A 400 21.42 -13.69 10.39
C ASN A 400 22.36 -14.57 9.54
N ARG A 401 22.49 -14.22 8.26
CA ARG A 401 23.40 -14.86 7.30
C ARG A 401 24.05 -13.82 6.40
N ASP A 402 25.18 -14.19 5.80
CA ASP A 402 25.84 -13.35 4.82
C ASP A 402 25.19 -13.56 3.45
N PHE A 403 24.75 -12.47 2.82
CA PHE A 403 24.26 -12.39 1.45
C PHE A 403 25.42 -11.96 0.55
N VAL A 404 25.82 -12.84 -0.37
CA VAL A 404 26.98 -12.63 -1.24
C VAL A 404 26.51 -12.42 -2.67
N SER A 405 27.11 -11.45 -3.37
CA SER A 405 26.75 -11.14 -4.76
C SER A 405 27.10 -12.29 -5.71
N PRO A 406 26.22 -12.63 -6.69
CA PRO A 406 26.48 -13.63 -7.73
C PRO A 406 27.76 -13.38 -8.54
N ARG A 407 28.17 -12.11 -8.67
CA ARG A 407 29.28 -11.69 -9.53
C ARG A 407 30.56 -11.35 -8.74
N ALA A 408 30.56 -11.55 -7.42
CA ALA A 408 31.71 -11.24 -6.58
C ALA A 408 32.82 -12.30 -6.75
N THR A 409 33.68 -12.13 -7.74
CA THR A 409 34.99 -12.80 -7.80
C THR A 409 35.91 -12.23 -6.72
N THR A 410 35.82 -12.77 -5.50
CA THR A 410 36.86 -12.79 -4.44
C THR A 410 37.86 -11.61 -4.34
N THR A 411 37.46 -10.34 -4.48
CA THR A 411 38.44 -9.22 -4.39
C THR A 411 37.94 -7.89 -3.80
N THR A 412 36.66 -7.72 -3.45
CA THR A 412 36.25 -6.56 -2.64
C THR A 412 35.94 -7.01 -1.22
N ALA A 413 36.77 -6.57 -0.28
CA ALA A 413 36.57 -6.76 1.16
C ALA A 413 35.41 -5.89 1.64
N THR A 414 34.18 -6.19 1.22
CA THR A 414 32.98 -5.61 1.83
C THR A 414 32.91 -6.10 3.28
N SER A 415 32.62 -5.17 4.19
CA SER A 415 32.56 -5.50 5.61
C SER A 415 31.47 -6.56 5.85
N ARG A 416 31.63 -7.41 6.86
CA ARG A 416 30.59 -8.39 7.20
C ARG A 416 29.25 -7.70 7.50
N ARG A 417 29.27 -6.48 8.06
CA ARG A 417 28.09 -5.64 8.27
C ARG A 417 27.38 -5.30 6.95
N ASP A 418 28.11 -5.05 5.87
CA ASP A 418 27.51 -4.72 4.57
C ASP A 418 26.93 -5.93 3.84
N ARG A 419 27.27 -7.15 4.27
CA ARG A 419 26.77 -8.40 3.68
C ARG A 419 25.73 -9.11 4.54
N ASN A 420 25.48 -8.67 5.77
CA ASN A 420 24.59 -9.37 6.68
C ASN A 420 23.52 -8.40 7.19
N LEU A 421 22.26 -8.68 6.83
CA LEU A 421 21.12 -7.82 7.13
C LEU A 421 20.92 -7.65 8.64
N TYR A 422 21.00 -8.75 9.39
CA TYR A 422 20.89 -8.72 10.84
C TYR A 422 21.97 -7.84 11.48
N LEU A 423 23.24 -8.00 11.10
CA LEU A 423 24.33 -7.17 11.62
C LEU A 423 24.15 -5.70 11.27
N ARG A 424 23.66 -5.40 10.06
CA ARG A 424 23.46 -4.02 9.59
C ARG A 424 22.39 -3.27 10.38
N LEU A 425 21.31 -3.93 10.79
CA LEU A 425 20.14 -3.32 11.42
C LEU A 425 20.08 -3.49 12.95
N VAL A 426 20.62 -4.59 13.49
CA VAL A 426 20.46 -4.97 14.90
C VAL A 426 21.78 -5.39 15.54
N GLY A 427 22.56 -6.24 14.88
CA GLY A 427 23.65 -6.99 15.51
C GLY A 427 24.94 -6.22 15.76
N ASP A 428 25.28 -5.19 14.99
CA ASP A 428 26.56 -4.48 15.13
C ASP A 428 26.49 -3.28 16.09
N ARG A 429 25.43 -2.48 16.02
CA ARG A 429 25.26 -1.26 16.85
C ARG A 429 23.83 -1.12 17.31
N ASP A 430 23.66 -0.62 18.52
CA ASP A 430 22.36 -0.26 19.07
C ASP A 430 21.90 1.08 18.50
N GLU A 431 21.17 1.03 17.39
CA GLU A 431 20.55 2.19 16.73
C GLU A 431 19.05 2.31 17.08
N ASP A 432 18.62 1.67 18.17
CA ASP A 432 17.22 1.54 18.61
C ASP A 432 16.24 0.90 17.62
N PHE A 433 16.56 0.74 16.32
CA PHE A 433 15.75 0.09 15.27
C PHE A 433 14.22 0.00 15.56
N VAL A 434 13.62 -1.18 15.49
CA VAL A 434 12.20 -1.41 15.79
C VAL A 434 11.84 -1.09 17.25
N LEU A 435 12.77 -1.28 18.18
CA LEU A 435 12.54 -1.02 19.62
C LEU A 435 12.21 0.45 19.90
N GLY A 436 12.83 1.38 19.17
CA GLY A 436 12.59 2.81 19.29
C GLY A 436 11.16 3.19 18.95
N VAL A 437 10.46 2.40 18.12
CA VAL A 437 9.06 2.61 17.77
C VAL A 437 8.13 1.81 18.68
N LEU A 438 8.42 0.53 18.93
CA LEU A 438 7.63 -0.32 19.85
C LEU A 438 7.55 0.28 21.26
N ASN A 439 8.63 0.91 21.75
CA ASN A 439 8.64 1.51 23.08
C ASN A 439 7.65 2.66 23.24
N LEU A 440 7.29 3.32 22.14
CA LEU A 440 6.37 4.45 22.10
C LEU A 440 4.90 4.02 22.02
N LEU A 441 4.62 2.76 21.68
CA LEU A 441 3.26 2.25 21.68
C LEU A 441 2.78 1.98 23.12
N PRO A 442 1.47 2.19 23.39
CA PRO A 442 0.85 1.74 24.62
C PRO A 442 1.08 0.24 24.88
N PRO A 443 1.30 -0.20 26.13
CA PRO A 443 1.64 -1.59 26.43
C PRO A 443 0.59 -2.62 25.98
N ASP A 444 -0.69 -2.25 25.96
CA ASP A 444 -1.79 -3.10 25.49
C ASP A 444 -1.67 -3.46 24.00
N ALA A 445 -1.03 -2.60 23.19
CA ALA A 445 -0.88 -2.82 21.75
C ALA A 445 0.00 -4.03 21.42
N ALA A 446 1.08 -4.24 22.18
CA ALA A 446 2.06 -5.30 21.94
C ALA A 446 1.92 -6.50 22.89
N ALA A 447 1.04 -6.41 23.90
CA ALA A 447 0.85 -7.44 24.93
C ALA A 447 0.51 -8.83 24.35
N GLN A 448 -0.32 -8.88 23.29
CA GLN A 448 -0.72 -10.13 22.66
C GLN A 448 0.43 -10.83 21.89
N PHE A 449 1.53 -10.14 21.63
CA PHE A 449 2.70 -10.68 20.92
C PHE A 449 3.85 -11.05 21.88
N LEU A 450 3.58 -11.14 23.19
CA LEU A 450 4.59 -11.45 24.20
C LEU A 450 5.39 -12.72 23.90
N HIS A 451 4.72 -13.79 23.46
CA HIS A 451 5.39 -15.05 23.13
C HIS A 451 6.39 -14.87 21.97
N SER A 452 5.95 -14.25 20.87
CA SER A 452 6.84 -13.96 19.73
C SER A 452 8.00 -13.04 20.11
N LEU A 453 7.78 -12.07 20.99
CA LEU A 453 8.85 -11.21 21.51
C LEU A 453 9.86 -12.00 22.35
N GLU A 454 9.41 -12.95 23.15
CA GLU A 454 10.30 -13.83 23.93
C GLU A 454 11.14 -14.72 23.01
N ASP A 455 10.54 -15.32 21.97
CA ASP A 455 11.26 -16.12 20.98
C ASP A 455 12.32 -15.27 20.24
N ILE A 456 11.97 -14.04 19.87
CA ILE A 456 12.92 -13.09 19.26
C ILE A 456 14.08 -12.78 20.23
N LEU A 457 13.79 -12.57 21.52
CA LEU A 457 14.83 -12.28 22.52
C LEU A 457 15.84 -13.43 22.65
N ASP A 458 15.36 -14.67 22.62
CA ASP A 458 16.22 -15.86 22.65
C ASP A 458 17.12 -15.91 21.41
N GLN A 459 16.56 -15.64 20.23
CA GLN A 459 17.34 -15.55 18.98
C GLN A 459 18.36 -14.42 19.01
N LEU A 460 18.04 -13.25 19.56
CA LEU A 460 18.98 -12.14 19.74
C LEU A 460 20.16 -12.54 20.66
N GLY A 461 19.90 -13.35 21.68
CA GLY A 461 20.92 -13.90 22.57
C GLY A 461 21.87 -14.84 21.83
N ILE A 462 21.36 -15.70 20.96
CA ILE A 462 22.15 -16.63 20.13
C ILE A 462 22.95 -15.87 19.08
N ASN A 463 22.33 -14.90 18.42
CA ASN A 463 22.90 -14.12 17.32
C ASN A 463 23.89 -13.04 17.78
N GLY A 464 24.01 -12.80 19.09
CA GLY A 464 24.98 -11.86 19.66
C GLY A 464 24.62 -10.39 19.45
N ALA A 465 23.38 -9.99 19.73
CA ALA A 465 22.98 -8.58 19.69
C ALA A 465 23.74 -7.71 20.72
N PRO A 466 23.88 -6.39 20.50
CA PRO A 466 24.49 -5.47 21.45
C PRO A 466 23.81 -5.52 22.82
N ALA A 467 24.61 -5.54 23.90
CA ALA A 467 24.09 -5.71 25.26
C ALA A 467 23.03 -4.65 25.64
N SER A 468 23.22 -3.41 25.21
CA SER A 468 22.28 -2.31 25.44
C SER A 468 20.94 -2.54 24.74
N TYR A 469 20.95 -3.06 23.50
CA TYR A 469 19.74 -3.40 22.76
C TYR A 469 18.96 -4.51 23.47
N VAL A 470 19.65 -5.56 23.91
CA VAL A 470 19.05 -6.69 24.64
C VAL A 470 18.47 -6.23 25.98
N GLU A 471 19.14 -5.33 26.70
CA GLU A 471 18.63 -4.75 27.95
C GLU A 471 17.34 -3.96 27.73
N LYS A 472 17.30 -3.09 26.71
CA LYS A 472 16.10 -2.35 26.30
C LYS A 472 14.96 -3.31 25.92
N PHE A 473 15.27 -4.39 25.21
CA PHE A 473 14.30 -5.42 24.83
C PHE A 473 13.69 -6.12 26.06
N ARG A 474 14.52 -6.53 27.02
CA ARG A 474 14.06 -7.13 28.29
C ARG A 474 13.20 -6.17 29.11
N SER A 475 13.54 -4.89 29.12
CA SER A 475 12.76 -3.84 29.78
C SER A 475 11.37 -3.70 29.15
N LEU A 476 11.30 -3.71 27.81
CA LEU A 476 10.05 -3.70 27.05
C LEU A 476 9.16 -4.90 27.42
N ILE A 477 9.68 -6.13 27.34
CA ILE A 477 8.92 -7.34 27.72
C ILE A 477 8.41 -7.25 29.17
N SER A 478 9.27 -6.83 30.10
CA SER A 478 8.91 -6.69 31.52
C SER A 478 7.77 -5.69 31.72
N ARG A 479 7.76 -4.58 30.96
CA ARG A 479 6.68 -3.59 30.96
C ARG A 479 5.37 -4.17 30.41
N LEU A 480 5.44 -4.92 29.32
CA LEU A 480 4.27 -5.57 28.70
C LEU A 480 3.65 -6.63 29.63
N ARG A 481 4.46 -7.42 30.35
CA ARG A 481 3.97 -8.40 31.34
C ARG A 481 3.21 -7.73 32.49
N ARG A 482 3.74 -6.62 33.02
CA ARG A 482 3.06 -5.86 34.09
C ARG A 482 1.71 -5.30 33.64
N ALA A 483 1.63 -4.82 32.40
CA ALA A 483 0.38 -4.32 31.85
C ALA A 483 -0.64 -5.45 31.61
N SER A 484 -0.19 -6.60 31.10
CA SER A 484 -1.03 -7.78 30.86
C SER A 484 -1.57 -8.39 32.16
N GLY A 485 -0.75 -8.41 33.22
CA GLY A 485 -1.16 -8.91 34.54
C GLY A 485 -2.10 -7.99 35.33
N SER A 486 -2.22 -6.72 34.94
CA SER A 486 -3.08 -5.73 35.61
C SER A 486 -4.47 -5.58 34.99
N GLY A 487 -4.73 -6.17 33.81
CA GLY A 487 -5.99 -6.06 33.08
C GLY A 487 -7.12 -6.99 33.54
N GLY A 488 -6.87 -7.84 34.54
CA GLY A 488 -7.81 -8.85 35.05
C GLY A 488 -8.56 -8.48 36.33
N VAL A 489 -8.43 -7.25 36.84
CA VAL A 489 -9.10 -6.84 38.11
C VAL A 489 -9.94 -5.58 37.88
N SER A 490 -11.10 -5.77 37.25
CA SER A 490 -12.21 -4.82 37.40
C SER A 490 -12.96 -5.13 38.69
N SER A 491 -12.86 -4.19 39.63
CA SER A 491 -13.93 -3.76 40.55
C SER A 491 -14.69 -4.83 41.33
N SER A 492 -14.23 -5.09 42.56
CA SER A 492 -15.14 -5.08 43.71
C SER A 492 -14.63 -4.05 44.71
N ALA A 493 -15.31 -2.90 44.74
CA ALA A 493 -15.22 -1.96 45.84
C ALA A 493 -15.55 -2.70 47.15
N GLY A 494 -14.61 -2.66 48.09
CA GLY A 494 -14.76 -3.18 49.44
C GLY A 494 -13.86 -2.39 50.37
N ALA A 495 -14.33 -1.20 50.74
CA ALA A 495 -13.70 -0.36 51.76
C ALA A 495 -13.45 -1.18 53.03
N GLY A 496 -12.22 -1.12 53.55
CA GLY A 496 -11.83 -1.87 54.73
C GLY A 496 -10.48 -1.41 55.27
N SER A 497 -10.31 -0.11 55.46
CA SER A 497 -9.21 0.45 56.25
C SER A 497 -9.35 -0.03 57.69
N LYS A 498 -8.65 -1.12 58.05
CA LYS A 498 -8.56 -1.63 59.41
C LYS A 498 -7.14 -1.39 59.93
N ARG A 499 -7.02 -0.31 60.70
CA ARG A 499 -5.85 0.07 61.48
C ARG A 499 -5.34 -1.13 62.30
N GLN A 500 -4.03 -1.39 62.22
CA GLN A 500 -3.30 -2.18 63.20
C GLN A 500 -3.37 -1.45 64.55
N GLY A 501 -4.16 -1.99 65.47
CA GLY A 501 -4.07 -1.70 66.90
C GLY A 501 -3.26 -2.81 67.56
N GLN A 502 -2.02 -2.51 67.93
CA GLN A 502 -1.30 -3.28 68.94
C GLN A 502 -1.72 -2.75 70.31
N SER A 503 -2.49 -3.56 71.03
CA SER A 503 -2.78 -3.38 72.44
C SER A 503 -1.58 -3.83 73.27
N GLN A 504 -0.99 -2.92 74.05
CA GLN A 504 -0.47 -3.25 75.37
C GLN A 504 -1.20 -2.35 76.35
N GLY A 505 -2.08 -2.97 77.13
CA GLY A 505 -2.80 -2.31 78.20
C GLY A 505 -1.90 -2.12 79.41
N LEU A 506 -2.13 -1.03 80.14
CA LEU A 506 -2.09 -1.03 81.59
C LEU A 506 -3.12 -0.02 82.11
N ASP A 507 -3.80 -0.50 83.15
CA ASP A 507 -4.94 0.02 83.89
C ASP A 507 -4.77 1.38 84.59
N ARG A 508 -5.92 1.87 85.06
CA ARG A 508 -6.22 2.97 86.02
C ARG A 508 -6.51 4.31 85.34
N GLY A 509 -7.68 4.95 85.47
CA GLY A 509 -8.78 4.83 86.41
C GLY A 509 -9.09 6.22 87.00
N SER A 510 -10.34 6.68 86.84
CA SER A 510 -11.07 7.70 87.64
C SER A 510 -11.56 8.98 86.92
N LYS A 511 -12.88 8.99 86.70
CA LYS A 511 -13.88 9.95 87.22
C LYS A 511 -13.61 11.48 87.15
N ARG A 512 -14.46 12.10 86.31
CA ARG A 512 -15.56 13.04 86.65
C ARG A 512 -15.25 14.55 86.83
N MET A 513 -16.12 15.32 86.15
CA MET A 513 -16.54 16.74 86.36
C MET A 513 -15.47 17.81 86.05
N LYS A 514 -15.78 18.93 85.41
CA LYS A 514 -17.04 19.68 85.29
C LYS A 514 -17.00 20.51 84.00
#